data_AF-A0A4U7EQU3-F1
#
_entry.id   AF-A0A4U7EQU3-F1
#
_cell.length_a   1.000
_cell.length_b   1.000
_cell.length_c   1.000
_cell.angle_alpha   90.00
_cell.angle_beta   90.00
_cell.angle_gamma   90.00
#
_symmetry.space_group_name_H-M   'P 1'
#
loop_
_entity.id
_entity.type
_entity.pdbx_description
1 polymer ?
#
loop_
_entity_poly.entity_id
_entity_poly.type
_entity_poly.pdbx_seq_one_letter_code
_entity_poly.pdbx_strand_id
1 'polypeptide(L)'
;NTKAVRNDWRNRVEVTRPQVAEDAASALGVTRPDVARAVQRTFEGTRMGVYRRGEDLLPIMMRAPSEERARASNMKNAQVWSPVAGAYVPIRQVVSGFETGFEDGIVWRHKRAPTVSVYADPISGTATSVFQQVRPTVEKHSLPRGYDIEWGGQYENSNEANASLFSAVPIFFVLMVLITVALFNALRQPLIIWLTVPLALIGVVAGLLATGAAFGFTALLGFLSLS
;
A
#
# COMPACT_ATOMS: atom_id res chain seq x y z
N ASN A 1 -18.81 15.71 -6.04
CA ASN A 1 -18.20 15.36 -7.34
C ASN A 1 -17.30 14.12 -7.29
N THR A 2 -17.53 13.16 -6.39
CA THR A 2 -16.75 11.92 -6.27
C THR A 2 -17.64 10.69 -6.42
N LYS A 3 -17.25 9.74 -7.29
CA LYS A 3 -18.08 8.63 -7.77
C LYS A 3 -18.18 7.52 -6.74
N ALA A 4 -17.07 7.27 -6.05
CA ALA A 4 -16.96 6.36 -4.94
C ALA A 4 -15.86 6.86 -4.01
N VAL A 5 -16.15 6.84 -2.71
CA VAL A 5 -15.13 6.98 -1.66
C VAL A 5 -14.91 5.58 -1.11
N ARG A 6 -13.68 5.12 -1.16
CA ARG A 6 -13.29 3.79 -0.64
C ARG A 6 -12.19 3.97 0.37
N ASN A 7 -12.28 3.25 1.47
CA ASN A 7 -11.19 3.12 2.41
C ASN A 7 -10.67 1.69 2.40
N ASP A 8 -9.42 1.53 2.77
CA ASP A 8 -8.81 0.23 3.03
C ASP A 8 -8.99 -0.22 4.49
N TRP A 9 -9.60 0.64 5.34
CA TRP A 9 -10.05 0.33 6.69
C TRP A 9 -11.19 -0.69 6.63
N ARG A 10 -10.81 -1.98 6.70
CA ARG A 10 -11.76 -3.09 6.73
C ARG A 10 -12.40 -3.22 8.11
N ASN A 11 -13.52 -3.94 8.17
CA ASN A 11 -14.11 -4.34 9.44
C ASN A 11 -13.17 -5.29 10.18
N ARG A 12 -13.19 -5.21 11.51
CA ARG A 12 -12.50 -6.17 12.36
C ARG A 12 -13.07 -7.56 12.16
N VAL A 13 -12.18 -8.54 12.21
CA VAL A 13 -12.51 -9.95 12.07
C VAL A 13 -12.53 -10.57 13.46
N GLU A 14 -13.48 -11.47 13.68
CA GLU A 14 -13.57 -12.26 14.91
C GLU A 14 -12.43 -13.28 14.94
N VAL A 15 -11.63 -13.26 16.01
CA VAL A 15 -10.50 -14.16 16.23
C VAL A 15 -10.67 -14.84 17.58
N THR A 16 -10.64 -16.17 17.60
CA THR A 16 -10.66 -16.96 18.83
C THR A 16 -9.24 -17.35 19.22
N ARG A 17 -8.77 -16.88 20.37
CA ARG A 17 -7.43 -17.19 20.91
C ARG A 17 -7.51 -18.18 22.08
N PRO A 18 -6.78 -19.31 22.03
CA PRO A 18 -6.62 -20.17 23.19
C PRO A 18 -5.67 -19.55 24.22
N GLN A 19 -6.12 -19.40 25.47
CA GLN A 19 -5.31 -18.94 26.59
C GLN A 19 -4.63 -20.13 27.28
N VAL A 20 -3.34 -20.36 26.98
CA VAL A 20 -2.58 -21.48 27.56
C VAL A 20 -2.51 -21.35 29.08
N ALA A 21 -2.91 -22.40 29.79
CA ALA A 21 -2.78 -22.49 31.25
C ALA A 21 -1.35 -22.95 31.56
N GLU A 22 -0.48 -22.02 31.95
CA GLU A 22 0.97 -22.28 32.08
C GLU A 22 1.28 -23.44 33.06
N ASP A 23 0.53 -23.56 34.16
CA ASP A 23 0.71 -24.63 35.16
C ASP A 23 0.38 -26.02 34.58
N ALA A 24 -0.78 -26.13 33.91
CA ALA A 24 -1.22 -27.40 33.31
C ALA A 24 -0.37 -27.76 32.07
N ALA A 25 0.04 -26.76 31.30
CA ALA A 25 0.95 -26.92 30.16
C ALA A 25 2.32 -27.43 30.60
N SER A 26 2.86 -26.85 31.68
CA SER A 26 4.15 -27.26 32.26
C SER A 26 4.09 -28.69 32.80
N ALA A 27 2.99 -29.06 33.49
CA ALA A 27 2.80 -30.42 34.02
C ALA A 27 2.77 -31.50 32.93
N LEU A 28 2.26 -31.16 31.73
CA LEU A 28 2.19 -32.06 30.57
C LEU A 28 3.39 -31.91 29.62
N GLY A 29 4.34 -31.01 29.92
CA GLY A 29 5.48 -30.68 29.06
C GLY A 29 5.09 -30.13 27.69
N VAL A 30 3.94 -29.45 27.59
CA VAL A 30 3.42 -28.88 26.35
C VAL A 30 3.78 -27.40 26.29
N THR A 31 4.37 -26.95 25.18
CA THR A 31 4.74 -25.55 24.99
C THR A 31 3.71 -24.78 24.16
N ARG A 32 3.74 -23.44 24.21
CA ARG A 32 2.87 -22.58 23.37
C ARG A 32 2.97 -22.90 21.87
N PRO A 33 4.18 -23.11 21.28
CA PRO A 33 4.30 -23.58 19.90
C PRO A 33 3.63 -24.94 19.63
N ASP A 34 3.59 -25.85 20.60
CA ASP A 34 2.92 -27.15 20.43
C ASP A 34 1.41 -27.00 20.31
N VAL A 35 0.83 -26.14 21.15
CA VAL A 35 -0.60 -25.77 21.08
C VAL A 35 -0.91 -25.10 19.74
N ALA A 36 -0.08 -24.15 19.30
CA ALA A 36 -0.26 -23.48 18.01
C ALA A 36 -0.20 -24.46 16.83
N ARG A 37 0.78 -25.39 16.82
CA ARG A 37 0.89 -26.45 15.81
C ARG A 37 -0.28 -27.41 15.82
N ALA A 38 -0.81 -27.74 17.00
CA ALA A 38 -2.00 -28.59 17.14
C ALA A 38 -3.24 -27.90 16.54
N VAL A 39 -3.49 -26.63 16.87
CA VAL A 39 -4.59 -25.84 16.28
C VAL A 39 -4.41 -25.72 14.76
N GLN A 40 -3.19 -25.41 14.29
CA GLN A 40 -2.89 -25.29 12.87
C GLN A 40 -3.15 -26.61 12.13
N ARG A 41 -2.67 -27.74 12.66
CA ARG A 41 -2.89 -29.08 12.07
C ARG A 41 -4.38 -29.41 12.00
N THR A 42 -5.15 -29.08 13.03
CA THR A 42 -6.59 -29.33 13.06
C THR A 42 -7.32 -28.46 12.03
N PHE A 43 -7.12 -27.14 11.98
CA PHE A 43 -7.95 -26.25 11.14
C PHE A 43 -7.36 -25.96 9.75
N GLU A 44 -6.10 -25.54 9.68
CA GLU A 44 -5.40 -25.19 8.44
C GLU A 44 -4.75 -26.39 7.76
N GLY A 45 -4.45 -27.46 8.51
CA GLY A 45 -3.69 -28.60 8.05
C GLY A 45 -2.19 -28.33 7.95
N THR A 46 -1.41 -29.38 8.09
CA THR A 46 0.05 -29.34 7.99
C THR A 46 0.51 -30.11 6.76
N ARG A 47 1.41 -29.53 5.96
CA ARG A 47 2.01 -30.23 4.81
C ARG A 47 2.98 -31.28 5.32
N MET A 48 2.70 -32.55 5.04
CA MET A 48 3.55 -33.69 5.42
C MET A 48 4.55 -34.05 4.34
N GLY A 49 4.25 -33.73 3.08
CA GLY A 49 5.13 -34.06 1.97
C GLY A 49 4.63 -33.54 0.64
N VAL A 50 5.27 -34.01 -0.42
CA VAL A 50 4.88 -33.74 -1.80
C VAL A 50 4.80 -35.05 -2.56
N TYR A 51 3.73 -35.20 -3.31
CA TYR A 51 3.58 -36.27 -4.28
C TYR A 51 3.85 -35.68 -5.67
N ARG A 52 4.84 -36.25 -6.38
CA ARG A 52 5.14 -35.85 -7.75
C ARG A 52 4.30 -36.68 -8.71
N ARG A 53 3.52 -36.01 -9.55
CA ARG A 53 2.76 -36.61 -10.65
C ARG A 53 3.24 -36.01 -11.97
N GLY A 54 4.24 -36.64 -12.60
CA GLY A 54 4.89 -36.08 -13.78
C GLY A 54 5.63 -34.79 -13.43
N GLU A 55 5.23 -33.67 -14.04
CA GLU A 55 5.76 -32.33 -13.76
C GLU A 55 5.05 -31.64 -12.59
N ASP A 56 3.88 -32.14 -12.16
CA ASP A 56 3.11 -31.55 -11.08
C ASP A 56 3.61 -31.98 -9.69
N LEU A 57 3.71 -31.03 -8.76
CA LEU A 57 4.02 -31.27 -7.35
C LEU A 57 2.77 -31.03 -6.49
N LEU A 58 2.12 -32.11 -6.05
CA LEU A 58 0.92 -32.07 -5.23
C LEU A 58 1.29 -32.14 -3.74
N PRO A 59 0.92 -31.15 -2.90
CA PRO A 59 1.20 -31.20 -1.47
C PRO A 59 0.30 -32.23 -0.77
N ILE A 60 0.89 -33.13 0.01
CA ILE A 60 0.16 -34.03 0.90
C ILE A 60 -0.09 -33.28 2.21
N MET A 61 -1.36 -33.04 2.53
CA MET A 61 -1.78 -32.28 3.72
C MET A 61 -2.41 -33.22 4.75
N MET A 62 -1.92 -33.19 5.99
CA MET A 62 -2.57 -33.80 7.14
C MET A 62 -3.50 -32.76 7.77
N ARG A 63 -4.80 -33.04 7.81
CA ARG A 63 -5.82 -32.13 8.35
C ARG A 63 -6.97 -32.94 8.96
N ALA A 64 -7.64 -32.38 9.98
CA ALA A 64 -8.82 -33.01 10.57
C ALA A 64 -10.02 -33.05 9.59
N PRO A 65 -10.97 -33.99 9.78
CA PRO A 65 -12.22 -34.04 9.01
C PRO A 65 -12.99 -32.71 9.04
N SER A 66 -13.85 -32.48 8.04
CA SER A 66 -14.63 -31.23 7.93
C SER A 66 -15.51 -30.95 9.14
N GLU A 67 -16.10 -32.00 9.74
CA GLU A 67 -16.97 -31.89 10.91
C GLU A 67 -16.25 -31.31 12.14
N GLU A 68 -14.99 -31.69 12.34
CA GLU A 68 -14.17 -31.18 13.44
C GLU A 68 -13.73 -29.72 13.22
N ARG A 69 -13.75 -29.22 11.98
CA ARG A 69 -13.29 -27.85 11.64
C ARG A 69 -14.43 -26.86 11.41
N ALA A 70 -15.67 -27.34 11.31
CA ALA A 70 -16.82 -26.53 10.95
C ALA A 70 -17.15 -25.43 11.98
N ARG A 71 -16.75 -25.61 13.24
CA ARG A 71 -17.04 -24.67 14.33
C ARG A 71 -15.79 -24.37 15.14
N ALA A 72 -15.61 -23.10 15.50
CA ALA A 72 -14.54 -22.68 16.41
C ALA A 72 -14.64 -23.37 17.79
N SER A 73 -15.85 -23.76 18.23
CA SER A 73 -16.06 -24.52 19.47
C SER A 73 -15.35 -25.88 19.48
N ASN A 74 -15.10 -26.47 18.30
CA ASN A 74 -14.43 -27.76 18.19
C ASN A 74 -12.91 -27.66 18.43
N MET A 75 -12.35 -26.44 18.46
CA MET A 75 -10.95 -26.22 18.80
C MET A 75 -10.57 -26.78 20.18
N LYS A 76 -11.54 -26.90 21.09
CA LYS A 76 -11.38 -27.55 22.40
C LYS A 76 -10.95 -29.03 22.32
N ASN A 77 -11.28 -29.69 21.21
CA ASN A 77 -11.03 -31.10 20.98
C ASN A 77 -9.79 -31.37 20.12
N ALA A 78 -9.13 -30.31 19.63
CA ALA A 78 -7.85 -30.45 18.95
C ALA A 78 -6.85 -31.16 19.86
N GLN A 79 -6.05 -32.06 19.27
CA GLN A 79 -5.15 -32.94 19.99
C GLN A 79 -3.72 -32.39 19.95
N VAL A 80 -3.10 -32.24 21.11
CA VAL A 80 -1.69 -31.86 21.25
C VAL A 80 -0.90 -33.02 21.82
N TRP A 81 0.32 -33.24 21.31
CA TRP A 81 1.21 -34.28 21.82
C TRP A 81 1.81 -33.84 23.15
N SER A 82 1.68 -34.67 24.19
CA SER A 82 2.37 -34.48 25.48
C SER A 82 3.59 -35.38 25.54
N PRO A 83 4.81 -34.83 25.59
CA PRO A 83 6.03 -35.63 25.78
C PRO A 83 6.06 -36.36 27.12
N VAL A 84 5.46 -35.77 28.17
CA VAL A 84 5.45 -36.33 29.53
C VAL A 84 4.48 -37.51 29.64
N ALA A 85 3.29 -37.39 29.06
CA ALA A 85 2.29 -38.45 29.07
C ALA A 85 2.52 -39.51 27.97
N GLY A 86 3.38 -39.24 26.99
CA GLY A 86 3.59 -40.12 25.83
C GLY A 86 2.34 -40.33 24.98
N ALA A 87 1.38 -39.40 25.05
CA ALA A 87 0.06 -39.54 24.45
C ALA A 87 -0.44 -38.19 23.90
N TYR A 88 -1.44 -38.28 23.01
CA TYR A 88 -2.19 -37.12 22.56
C TYR A 88 -3.24 -36.74 23.59
N VAL A 89 -3.22 -35.47 23.97
CA VAL A 89 -4.10 -34.87 24.98
C VAL A 89 -4.93 -33.77 24.31
N PRO A 90 -6.23 -33.64 24.60
CA PRO A 90 -7.03 -32.55 24.05
C PRO A 90 -6.59 -31.19 24.62
N ILE A 91 -6.53 -30.16 23.78
CA ILE A 91 -6.07 -28.81 24.12
C ILE A 91 -6.82 -28.22 25.33
N ARG A 92 -8.09 -28.60 25.57
CA ARG A 92 -8.87 -28.19 26.76
C ARG A 92 -8.21 -28.50 28.11
N GLN A 93 -7.29 -29.48 28.17
CA GLN A 93 -6.56 -29.79 29.41
C GLN A 93 -5.35 -28.88 29.63
N VAL A 94 -4.95 -28.14 28.60
CA VAL A 94 -3.72 -27.35 28.54
C VAL A 94 -4.03 -25.84 28.40
N VAL A 95 -5.30 -25.51 28.19
CA VAL A 95 -5.81 -24.16 27.93
C VAL A 95 -6.87 -23.84 28.98
N SER A 96 -6.73 -22.67 29.61
CA SER A 96 -7.63 -22.17 30.65
C SER A 96 -8.98 -21.71 30.07
N GLY A 97 -8.97 -21.20 28.84
CA GLY A 97 -10.16 -20.69 28.17
C GLY A 97 -9.90 -20.29 26.73
N PHE A 98 -10.99 -19.96 26.03
CA PHE A 98 -10.94 -19.44 24.67
C PHE A 98 -11.55 -18.06 24.70
N GLU A 99 -10.75 -17.05 24.39
CA GLU A 99 -11.21 -15.68 24.31
C GLU A 99 -11.49 -15.35 22.85
N THR A 100 -12.70 -14.92 22.57
CA THR A 100 -13.06 -14.40 21.25
C THR A 100 -12.95 -12.89 21.29
N GLY A 101 -12.02 -12.36 20.49
CA GLY A 101 -11.79 -10.93 20.33
C GLY A 101 -12.02 -10.49 18.89
N PHE A 102 -11.99 -9.18 18.68
CA PHE A 102 -12.01 -8.57 17.36
C PHE A 102 -10.64 -7.99 17.05
N GLU A 103 -10.07 -8.37 15.91
CA GLU A 103 -8.77 -7.91 15.45
C GLU A 103 -8.86 -7.29 14.06
N ASP A 104 -7.91 -6.41 13.76
CA ASP A 104 -7.79 -5.84 12.43
C ASP A 104 -7.26 -6.93 11.48
N GLY A 105 -8.12 -7.41 10.59
CA GLY A 105 -7.80 -8.56 9.72
C GLY A 105 -6.65 -8.30 8.75
N ILE A 106 -6.41 -7.04 8.39
CA ILE A 106 -5.27 -6.59 7.57
C ILE A 106 -4.78 -5.26 8.11
N VAL A 107 -3.48 -5.16 8.38
CA VAL A 107 -2.81 -3.91 8.75
C VAL A 107 -2.00 -3.40 7.57
N TRP A 108 -2.51 -2.38 6.88
CA TRP A 108 -1.80 -1.71 5.80
C TRP A 108 -0.68 -0.85 6.35
N ARG A 109 0.46 -0.85 5.66
CA ARG A 109 1.63 -0.05 6.03
C ARG A 109 2.18 0.67 4.81
N HIS A 110 2.43 1.96 4.95
CA HIS A 110 3.15 2.77 3.97
C HIS A 110 4.41 3.35 4.62
N LYS A 111 5.56 3.26 3.94
CA LYS A 111 6.87 3.68 4.49
C LYS A 111 7.16 3.17 5.92
N ARG A 112 6.74 1.92 6.21
CA ARG A 112 6.85 1.25 7.53
C ARG A 112 5.95 1.79 8.65
N ALA A 113 5.12 2.80 8.40
CA ALA A 113 4.10 3.25 9.34
C ALA A 113 2.74 2.57 9.03
N PRO A 114 1.92 2.20 10.03
CA PRO A 114 0.53 1.83 9.79
C PRO A 114 -0.23 2.98 9.13
N THR A 115 -0.91 2.70 8.03
CA THR A 115 -1.54 3.75 7.20
C THR A 115 -2.92 3.31 6.78
N VAL A 116 -3.82 4.28 6.68
CA VAL A 116 -5.18 4.09 6.18
C VAL A 116 -5.29 4.91 4.91
N SER A 117 -5.54 4.24 3.80
CA SER A 117 -5.65 4.86 2.49
C SER A 117 -7.12 5.13 2.18
N VAL A 118 -7.42 6.40 1.87
CA VAL A 118 -8.73 6.81 1.38
C VAL A 118 -8.60 7.16 -0.08
N TYR A 119 -9.35 6.45 -0.92
CA TYR A 119 -9.41 6.64 -2.35
C TYR A 119 -10.70 7.40 -2.69
N ALA A 120 -10.57 8.39 -3.56
CA ALA A 120 -11.70 9.16 -4.07
C ALA A 120 -11.55 9.34 -5.58
N ASP A 121 -12.48 8.76 -6.33
CA ASP A 121 -12.50 8.88 -7.79
C ASP A 121 -13.36 10.08 -8.22
N PRO A 122 -12.84 11.03 -9.02
CA PRO A 122 -13.63 12.17 -9.51
C PRO A 122 -14.71 11.71 -10.52
N ILE A 123 -15.93 12.27 -10.42
CA ILE A 123 -17.02 12.03 -11.39
C ILE A 123 -16.81 12.87 -12.66
N SER A 124 -16.39 14.13 -12.47
CA SER A 124 -16.21 15.12 -13.53
C SER A 124 -15.02 16.03 -13.19
N GLY A 125 -14.24 16.37 -14.21
CA GLY A 125 -13.02 17.19 -14.08
C GLY A 125 -11.74 16.37 -13.90
N THR A 126 -10.61 17.07 -13.97
CA THR A 126 -9.26 16.51 -13.75
C THR A 126 -9.04 16.22 -12.26
N ALA A 127 -8.26 15.19 -11.93
CA ALA A 127 -7.93 14.89 -10.52
C ALA A 127 -7.37 16.10 -9.76
N THR A 128 -6.60 16.96 -10.44
CA THR A 128 -6.03 18.19 -9.87
C THR A 128 -7.11 19.21 -9.44
N SER A 129 -8.21 19.36 -10.19
CA SER A 129 -9.24 20.34 -9.85
C SER A 129 -10.07 19.90 -8.65
N VAL A 130 -10.39 18.60 -8.57
CA VAL A 130 -11.08 18.02 -7.40
C VAL A 130 -10.16 18.05 -6.18
N PHE A 131 -8.87 17.76 -6.34
CA PHE A 131 -7.88 17.87 -5.28
C PHE A 131 -7.83 19.27 -4.66
N GLN A 132 -7.79 20.32 -5.49
CA GLN A 132 -7.78 21.72 -5.02
C GLN A 132 -9.03 22.10 -4.23
N GLN A 133 -10.18 21.48 -4.51
CA GLN A 133 -11.43 21.72 -3.77
C GLN A 133 -11.47 20.99 -2.43
N VAL A 134 -10.95 19.74 -2.39
CA VAL A 134 -11.02 18.88 -1.19
C VAL A 134 -9.93 19.22 -0.18
N ARG A 135 -8.72 19.52 -0.65
CA ARG A 135 -7.55 19.85 0.18
C ARG A 135 -7.84 20.84 1.32
N PRO A 136 -8.42 22.04 1.09
CA PRO A 136 -8.64 23.01 2.15
C PRO A 136 -9.68 22.55 3.19
N THR A 137 -10.56 21.62 2.84
CA THR A 137 -11.55 21.08 3.78
C THR A 137 -10.91 20.05 4.70
N VAL A 138 -10.01 19.22 4.17
CA VAL A 138 -9.31 18.17 4.92
C VAL A 138 -8.22 18.77 5.83
N GLU A 139 -7.45 19.74 5.33
CA GLU A 139 -6.38 20.40 6.11
C GLU A 139 -6.92 21.27 7.25
N LYS A 140 -8.21 21.67 7.22
CA LYS A 140 -8.86 22.39 8.32
C LYS A 140 -9.14 21.52 9.55
N HIS A 141 -9.16 20.19 9.39
CA HIS A 141 -9.34 19.30 10.52
C HIS A 141 -7.99 19.03 11.19
N SER A 142 -7.88 19.45 12.46
CA SER A 142 -6.70 19.16 13.28
C SER A 142 -6.64 17.66 13.58
N LEU A 143 -5.58 17.00 13.14
CA LEU A 143 -5.30 15.61 13.50
C LEU A 143 -4.81 15.52 14.95
N PRO A 144 -5.06 14.40 15.64
CA PRO A 144 -4.42 14.10 16.92
C PRO A 144 -2.89 14.06 16.77
N ARG A 145 -2.18 14.31 17.87
CA ARG A 145 -0.71 14.24 17.88
C ARG A 145 -0.24 12.83 17.45
N GLY A 146 0.71 12.78 16.51
CA GLY A 146 1.29 11.54 16.01
C GLY A 146 0.64 10.99 14.74
N TYR A 147 -0.31 11.71 14.13
CA TYR A 147 -0.88 11.38 12.83
C TYR A 147 -0.50 12.44 11.80
N ASP A 148 -0.01 11.97 10.66
CA ASP A 148 0.30 12.80 9.50
C ASP A 148 -0.62 12.42 8.34
N ILE A 149 -1.00 13.41 7.52
CA ILE A 149 -1.70 13.19 6.26
C ILE A 149 -0.72 13.41 5.12
N GLU A 150 -0.56 12.39 4.27
CA GLU A 150 0.15 12.49 3.01
C GLU A 150 -0.84 12.36 1.84
N TRP A 151 -0.67 13.21 0.82
CA TRP A 151 -1.47 13.17 -0.39
C TRP A 151 -0.76 12.35 -1.47
N GLY A 152 -1.30 11.18 -1.78
CA GLY A 152 -0.74 10.28 -2.79
C GLY A 152 -1.46 10.28 -4.15
N GLY A 153 -1.06 9.35 -5.01
CA GLY A 153 -1.76 9.03 -6.26
C GLY A 153 -1.36 9.92 -7.44
N GLN A 154 -2.33 10.34 -8.26
CA GLN A 154 -2.04 11.15 -9.45
C GLN A 154 -1.38 12.50 -9.10
N TYR A 155 -1.68 13.06 -7.92
CA TYR A 155 -1.06 14.30 -7.47
C TYR A 155 0.43 14.11 -7.16
N GLU A 156 0.78 13.08 -6.39
CA GLU A 156 2.16 12.72 -6.08
C GLU A 156 2.96 12.43 -7.34
N ASN A 157 2.46 11.56 -8.21
CA ASN A 157 3.11 11.23 -9.49
C ASN A 157 3.34 12.45 -10.38
N SER A 158 2.34 13.34 -10.48
CA SER A 158 2.47 14.56 -11.28
C SER A 158 3.50 15.51 -10.67
N ASN A 159 3.52 15.64 -9.35
CA ASN A 159 4.45 16.52 -8.65
C ASN A 159 5.89 16.00 -8.73
N GLU A 160 6.10 14.69 -8.57
CA GLU A 160 7.41 14.05 -8.69
C GLU A 160 7.96 14.14 -10.12
N ALA A 161 7.11 13.90 -11.13
CA ALA A 161 7.48 14.08 -12.53
C ALA A 161 7.85 15.54 -12.84
N ASN A 162 7.03 16.49 -12.39
CA ASN A 162 7.30 17.92 -12.56
C ASN A 162 8.60 18.33 -11.86
N ALA A 163 8.81 17.91 -10.61
CA ALA A 163 10.04 18.21 -9.87
C ALA A 163 11.29 17.68 -10.58
N SER A 164 11.21 16.46 -11.12
CA SER A 164 12.29 15.85 -11.90
C SER A 164 12.58 16.63 -13.19
N LEU A 165 11.54 17.04 -13.93
CA LEU A 165 11.69 17.91 -15.11
C LEU A 165 12.33 19.25 -14.75
N PHE A 166 11.81 19.94 -13.73
CA PHE A 166 12.35 21.22 -13.29
C PHE A 166 13.79 21.13 -12.78
N SER A 167 14.23 19.97 -12.28
CA SER A 167 15.63 19.74 -11.92
C SER A 167 16.56 19.68 -13.15
N ALA A 168 16.07 19.16 -14.28
CA ALA A 168 16.85 19.00 -15.52
C ALA A 168 16.86 20.27 -16.40
N VAL A 169 15.77 21.06 -16.39
CA VAL A 169 15.61 22.26 -17.21
C VAL A 169 16.78 23.27 -17.09
N PRO A 170 17.28 23.62 -15.90
CA PRO A 170 18.39 24.58 -15.77
C PRO A 170 19.67 24.12 -16.47
N ILE A 171 19.98 22.82 -16.40
CA ILE A 171 21.19 22.25 -17.03
C ILE A 171 21.06 22.33 -18.56
N PHE A 172 19.91 21.93 -19.09
CA PHE A 172 19.62 22.05 -20.53
C PHE A 172 19.70 23.50 -21.01
N PHE A 173 19.14 24.44 -20.24
CA PHE A 173 19.15 25.86 -20.58
C PHE A 173 20.58 26.42 -20.64
N VAL A 174 21.41 26.11 -19.65
CA VAL A 174 22.84 26.51 -19.63
C VAL A 174 23.59 25.92 -20.83
N LEU A 175 23.37 24.64 -21.14
CA LEU A 175 24.02 23.98 -22.28
C LEU A 175 23.60 24.62 -23.61
N MET A 176 22.31 24.91 -23.77
CA MET A 176 21.75 25.56 -24.96
C MET A 176 22.33 26.97 -25.15
N VAL A 177 22.42 27.78 -24.08
CA VAL A 177 23.07 29.10 -24.11
C VAL A 177 24.53 28.95 -24.52
N LEU A 178 25.26 27.99 -23.96
CA LEU A 178 26.68 27.78 -24.26
C LEU A 178 26.89 27.40 -25.73
N ILE A 179 26.08 26.47 -26.26
CA ILE A 179 26.15 26.06 -27.68
C ILE A 179 25.83 27.23 -28.61
N THR A 180 24.79 28.02 -28.32
CA THR A 180 24.45 29.19 -29.15
C THR A 180 25.54 30.26 -29.12
N VAL A 181 26.15 30.52 -27.97
CA VAL A 181 27.31 31.43 -27.88
C VAL A 181 28.50 30.88 -28.66
N ALA A 182 28.79 29.58 -28.58
CA ALA A 182 29.89 28.95 -29.31
C ALA A 182 29.69 28.98 -30.83
N LEU A 183 28.45 28.77 -31.31
CA LEU A 183 28.12 28.75 -32.73
C LEU A 183 28.28 30.13 -33.39
N PHE A 184 27.84 31.18 -32.70
CA PHE A 184 27.85 32.55 -33.22
C PHE A 184 29.12 33.32 -32.86
N ASN A 185 29.93 32.79 -31.93
CA ASN A 185 31.12 33.42 -31.36
C ASN A 185 30.90 34.89 -30.95
N ALA A 186 29.66 35.23 -30.58
CA ALA A 186 29.20 36.58 -30.31
C ALA A 186 28.12 36.54 -29.23
N LEU A 187 28.12 37.51 -28.32
CA LEU A 187 27.14 37.56 -27.22
C LEU A 187 25.82 38.24 -27.61
N ARG A 188 25.83 39.13 -28.61
CA ARG A 188 24.64 39.90 -29.01
C ARG A 188 23.60 39.04 -29.73
N GLN A 189 24.04 38.12 -30.60
CA GLN A 189 23.14 37.28 -31.40
C GLN A 189 22.35 36.26 -30.54
N PRO A 190 22.98 35.51 -29.61
CA PRO A 190 22.26 34.64 -28.67
C PRO A 190 21.26 35.40 -27.80
N LEU A 191 21.60 36.61 -27.33
CA LEU A 191 20.74 37.39 -26.45
C LEU A 191 19.43 37.80 -27.14
N ILE A 192 19.47 38.12 -28.44
CA ILE A 192 18.27 38.41 -29.24
C ILE A 192 17.40 37.15 -29.39
N ILE A 193 18.01 35.99 -29.66
CA ILE A 193 17.29 34.71 -29.76
C ILE A 193 16.60 34.39 -28.43
N TRP A 194 17.30 34.51 -27.31
CA TRP A 194 16.73 34.28 -25.99
C TRP A 194 15.62 35.28 -25.62
N LEU A 195 15.65 36.52 -26.14
CA LEU A 195 14.56 37.47 -25.97
C LEU A 195 13.25 37.03 -26.65
N THR A 196 13.33 36.18 -27.67
CA THR A 196 12.13 35.64 -28.34
C THR A 196 11.49 34.48 -27.58
N VAL A 197 12.21 33.82 -26.67
CA VAL A 197 11.69 32.67 -25.88
C VAL A 197 10.55 33.09 -24.93
N PRO A 198 10.65 34.17 -24.12
CA PRO A 198 9.52 34.66 -23.34
C PRO A 198 8.31 35.04 -24.20
N LEU A 199 8.53 35.54 -25.42
CA LEU A 199 7.46 35.88 -26.34
C LEU A 199 6.71 34.63 -26.83
N ALA A 200 7.44 33.53 -27.08
CA ALA A 200 6.85 32.24 -27.43
C ALA A 200 5.99 31.66 -26.28
N LEU A 201 6.41 31.84 -25.02
CA LEU A 201 5.65 31.39 -23.85
C LEU A 201 4.26 32.04 -23.76
N ILE A 202 4.17 33.34 -24.08
CA ILE A 202 2.88 34.06 -24.11
C ILE A 202 1.92 33.43 -25.13
N GLY A 203 2.44 33.04 -26.31
CA GLY A 203 1.64 32.36 -27.34
C GLY A 203 1.10 31.01 -26.87
N VAL A 204 1.92 30.22 -26.16
CA VAL A 204 1.50 28.92 -25.60
C VAL A 204 0.43 29.07 -24.54
N VAL A 205 0.58 30.03 -23.62
CA VAL A 205 -0.44 30.32 -22.60
C VAL A 205 -1.77 30.75 -23.25
N ALA A 206 -1.72 31.62 -24.26
CA ALA A 206 -2.91 32.04 -24.99
C ALA A 206 -3.60 30.86 -25.71
N GLY A 207 -2.83 29.96 -26.33
CA GLY A 207 -3.34 28.76 -26.99
C GLY A 207 -4.01 27.77 -26.02
N LEU A 208 -3.40 27.54 -24.86
CA LEU A 208 -3.97 26.71 -23.80
C LEU A 208 -5.27 27.31 -23.25
N LEU A 209 -5.32 28.63 -23.06
CA LEU A 209 -6.51 29.32 -22.60
C LEU A 209 -7.66 29.22 -23.62
N ALA A 210 -7.36 29.37 -24.91
CA ALA A 210 -8.35 29.28 -25.98
C ALA A 210 -8.93 27.85 -26.14
N THR A 211 -8.11 26.83 -25.89
CA THR A 211 -8.53 25.41 -25.98
C THR A 211 -9.14 24.87 -24.69
N GLY A 212 -9.06 25.63 -23.59
CA GLY A 212 -9.54 25.20 -22.28
C GLY A 212 -8.76 24.02 -21.69
N ALA A 213 -7.56 23.74 -22.21
CA ALA A 213 -6.73 22.64 -21.74
C ALA A 213 -5.95 23.06 -20.48
N ALA A 214 -5.86 22.16 -19.50
CA ALA A 214 -5.08 22.39 -18.30
C ALA A 214 -3.58 22.33 -18.60
N PHE A 215 -2.78 23.16 -17.90
CA PHE A 215 -1.33 23.05 -17.95
C PHE A 215 -0.90 21.77 -17.22
N GLY A 216 -0.49 20.77 -17.99
CA GLY A 216 -0.03 19.48 -17.49
C GLY A 216 1.22 18.99 -18.22
N PHE A 217 1.62 17.75 -17.96
CA PHE A 217 2.81 17.14 -18.56
C PHE A 217 2.80 17.21 -20.11
N THR A 218 1.67 16.95 -20.74
CA THR A 218 1.52 17.04 -22.21
C THR A 218 1.75 18.46 -22.75
N ALA A 219 1.31 19.48 -22.01
CA ALA A 219 1.52 20.87 -22.38
C ALA A 219 3.00 21.28 -22.22
N LEU A 220 3.67 20.81 -21.17
CA LEU A 220 5.11 20.99 -20.97
C LEU A 220 5.93 20.36 -22.10
N LEU A 221 5.57 19.14 -22.53
CA LEU A 221 6.26 18.47 -23.64
C LEU A 221 6.08 19.23 -24.97
N GLY A 222 4.87 19.73 -25.23
CA GLY A 222 4.60 20.57 -26.40
C GLY A 222 5.36 21.90 -26.40
N PHE A 223 5.50 22.53 -25.23
CA PHE A 223 6.32 23.73 -25.05
C PHE A 223 7.79 23.45 -25.34
N LEU A 224 8.35 22.39 -24.73
CA LEU A 224 9.75 22.00 -24.95
C LEU A 224 10.05 21.57 -26.40
N SER A 225 9.06 21.08 -27.14
CA SER A 225 9.23 20.74 -28.56
C SER A 225 9.27 21.97 -29.48
N LEU A 226 8.76 23.12 -29.03
CA LEU A 226 8.71 24.36 -29.80
C LEU A 226 9.98 25.22 -29.61
N SER A 227 10.66 25.06 -28.48
CA SER A 227 11.87 25.78 -28.07
C SER A 227 13.14 25.03 -28.44
#